data_AF-A0AB33WJB9-F1
#
_entry.id   AF-A0AB33WJB9-F1
#
_cell.length_a   1.000
_cell.length_b   1.000
_cell.length_c   1.000
_cell.angle_alpha   90.00
_cell.angle_beta   90.00
_cell.angle_gamma   90.00
#
_symmetry.space_group_name_H-M   'P 1'
#
loop_
_entity.id
_entity.type
_entity.pdbx_description
1 polymer ?
#
loop_
_entity_poly.entity_id
_entity_poly.type
_entity_poly.pdbx_seq_one_letter_code
_entity_poly.pdbx_strand_id
1 'polypeptide(L)'
;MTLKPKKTKAMSDIQQNPYSKKNLFITKTLGQFMYINKITEAESASYIGGKPAISQGISIPKSPNGSLMSFYFTLQFPEAHSLHGYTLSVFAATDDFNEDYTIPEMLKIPLLGAIIPDNFLSDSQKYFATLLFRNEEKTYASDYPTRIAMTPLAFSHSKGSDVFGWAGDKPKWLMGDETPAQYKGMALDFLFQVHGEQSFPIIDTAPAQQEMDIFGKSKPRIKRNYTLFNQNEIYFFGSRTEDVDDRVYIITQCD
;
A
#
# COMPACT_ATOMS: atom_id res chain seq x y z
N MET A 1 -20.81 -46.00 -73.80
CA MET A 1 -20.74 -47.30 -73.11
C MET A 1 -20.50 -47.04 -71.63
N THR A 2 -21.48 -47.40 -70.83
CA THR A 2 -21.64 -47.07 -69.40
C THR A 2 -20.87 -48.08 -68.56
N LEU A 3 -19.93 -47.64 -67.73
CA LEU A 3 -19.30 -48.49 -66.72
C LEU A 3 -19.72 -48.03 -65.32
N LYS A 4 -20.41 -48.95 -64.64
CA LYS A 4 -20.78 -48.93 -63.23
C LYS A 4 -19.58 -49.39 -62.34
N PRO A 5 -19.66 -49.19 -61.01
CA PRO A 5 -18.52 -48.88 -60.14
C PRO A 5 -17.93 -50.09 -59.41
N LYS A 6 -16.77 -49.90 -58.76
CA LYS A 6 -16.25 -50.78 -57.70
C LYS A 6 -15.82 -49.98 -56.47
N LYS A 7 -16.42 -50.36 -55.32
CA LYS A 7 -16.07 -49.96 -53.95
C LYS A 7 -14.63 -50.40 -53.61
N THR A 8 -13.94 -49.73 -52.69
CA THR A 8 -13.62 -50.08 -51.27
C THR A 8 -12.27 -49.37 -51.02
N LYS A 9 -11.78 -48.89 -49.87
CA LYS A 9 -12.06 -49.03 -48.44
C LYS A 9 -11.29 -47.89 -47.74
N ALA A 10 -11.78 -47.44 -46.58
CA ALA A 10 -11.17 -46.39 -45.76
C ALA A 10 -9.78 -46.76 -45.21
N MET A 11 -8.90 -45.77 -45.08
CA MET A 11 -8.06 -45.60 -43.90
C MET A 11 -7.62 -44.12 -43.80
N SER A 12 -8.06 -43.50 -42.72
CA SER A 12 -7.79 -42.13 -42.33
C SER A 12 -6.48 -42.05 -41.56
N ASP A 13 -5.44 -41.49 -42.16
CA ASP A 13 -4.25 -41.04 -41.43
C ASP A 13 -4.35 -39.52 -41.25
N ILE A 14 -5.02 -39.11 -40.16
CA ILE A 14 -4.85 -37.78 -39.60
C ILE A 14 -3.54 -37.83 -38.82
N GLN A 15 -2.48 -37.26 -39.39
CA GLN A 15 -1.28 -36.89 -38.65
C GLN A 15 -1.67 -35.97 -37.50
N GLN A 16 -1.69 -36.51 -36.28
CA GLN A 16 -1.75 -35.72 -35.06
C GLN A 16 -0.46 -34.91 -34.94
N ASN A 17 -0.59 -33.60 -35.10
CA ASN A 17 0.47 -32.64 -34.79
C ASN A 17 0.78 -32.70 -33.27
N PRO A 18 2.01 -33.02 -32.84
CA PRO A 18 2.35 -33.16 -31.42
C PRO A 18 2.55 -31.81 -30.69
N TYR A 19 2.30 -30.67 -31.32
CA TYR A 19 2.52 -29.33 -30.74
C TYR A 19 1.24 -28.62 -30.29
N SER A 20 0.28 -29.32 -29.68
CA SER A 20 -0.86 -28.68 -29.03
C SER A 20 -1.16 -29.35 -27.69
N LYS A 21 -0.40 -28.93 -26.66
CA LYS A 21 -0.72 -29.03 -25.22
C LYS A 21 0.48 -28.57 -24.37
N LYS A 22 0.87 -27.29 -24.46
CA LYS A 22 1.82 -26.69 -23.50
C LYS A 22 1.50 -25.26 -23.06
N ASN A 23 0.30 -24.75 -23.34
CA ASN A 23 -0.11 -23.40 -22.91
C ASN A 23 -1.34 -23.43 -22.02
N LEU A 24 -1.26 -24.12 -20.88
CA LEU A 24 -2.32 -24.02 -19.87
C LEU A 24 -1.84 -24.30 -18.43
N PHE A 25 -0.66 -23.84 -18.02
CA PHE A 25 -0.20 -23.93 -16.63
C PHE A 25 0.83 -22.83 -16.23
N ILE A 26 0.63 -21.58 -16.65
CA ILE A 26 1.50 -20.46 -16.19
C ILE A 26 0.70 -19.28 -15.56
N THR A 27 -0.62 -19.35 -15.47
CA THR A 27 -1.43 -18.23 -14.95
C THR A 27 -1.72 -18.27 -13.45
N LYS A 28 -1.14 -19.20 -12.68
CA LYS A 28 -1.46 -19.35 -11.24
C LYS A 28 -0.32 -19.06 -10.25
N THR A 29 0.85 -18.62 -10.70
CA THR A 29 2.04 -18.47 -9.84
C THR A 29 2.58 -17.03 -9.74
N LEU A 30 1.97 -16.06 -10.43
CA LEU A 30 2.44 -14.66 -10.46
C LEU A 30 1.94 -13.82 -9.27
N GLY A 31 0.88 -14.23 -8.56
CA GLY A 31 0.38 -13.50 -7.37
C GLY A 31 1.32 -13.58 -6.16
N GLN A 32 2.22 -14.55 -6.13
CA GLN A 32 2.94 -14.90 -4.91
C GLN A 32 4.06 -13.91 -4.52
N PHE A 33 4.58 -13.13 -5.49
CA PHE A 33 5.67 -12.19 -5.25
C PHE A 33 5.40 -10.84 -5.88
N MET A 34 5.30 -9.80 -5.05
CA MET A 34 5.15 -8.43 -5.52
C MET A 34 5.91 -7.49 -4.60
N TYR A 35 6.97 -6.89 -5.10
CA TYR A 35 7.78 -5.88 -4.44
C TYR A 35 7.34 -4.49 -4.87
N ILE A 36 7.45 -3.53 -3.98
CA ILE A 36 7.32 -2.11 -4.27
C ILE A 36 8.73 -1.53 -4.26
N ASN A 37 9.26 -1.22 -5.43
CA ASN A 37 10.62 -0.74 -5.59
C ASN A 37 10.62 0.78 -5.81
N LYS A 38 11.65 1.45 -5.30
CA LYS A 38 11.97 2.83 -5.73
C LYS A 38 12.64 2.76 -7.10
N ILE A 39 12.22 3.64 -7.99
CA ILE A 39 12.68 3.65 -9.38
C ILE A 39 13.13 5.05 -9.79
N THR A 40 13.81 5.18 -10.93
CA THR A 40 14.38 6.45 -11.40
C THR A 40 13.51 7.14 -12.45
N GLU A 41 12.50 6.46 -12.98
CA GLU A 41 11.57 7.00 -13.96
C GLU A 41 10.72 8.12 -13.35
N ALA A 42 10.76 9.31 -13.94
CA ALA A 42 10.14 10.51 -13.40
C ALA A 42 8.60 10.43 -13.25
N GLU A 43 7.94 9.52 -13.98
CA GLU A 43 6.49 9.38 -13.97
C GLU A 43 6.09 8.01 -13.42
N SER A 44 5.35 8.04 -12.30
CA SER A 44 4.67 6.86 -11.78
C SER A 44 3.36 7.25 -11.11
N ALA A 45 2.37 6.36 -11.21
CA ALA A 45 1.11 6.48 -10.47
C ALA A 45 1.27 6.19 -8.96
N SER A 46 2.40 5.59 -8.56
CA SER A 46 2.77 5.32 -7.18
C SER A 46 4.07 6.05 -6.86
N TYR A 47 4.13 6.75 -5.74
CA TYR A 47 5.28 7.61 -5.42
C TYR A 47 5.29 8.01 -3.94
N ILE A 48 6.48 8.32 -3.45
CA ILE A 48 6.73 8.96 -2.15
C ILE A 48 6.79 10.47 -2.37
N GLY A 49 6.27 11.27 -1.43
CA GLY A 49 6.41 12.73 -1.40
C GLY A 49 5.79 13.46 -2.60
N GLY A 50 6.13 14.74 -2.79
CA GLY A 50 5.50 15.54 -3.83
C GLY A 50 4.05 15.95 -3.47
N LYS A 51 3.16 15.96 -4.47
CA LYS A 51 1.76 16.35 -4.30
C LYS A 51 0.89 15.11 -4.01
N PRO A 52 0.07 15.12 -2.96
CA PRO A 52 -0.77 13.98 -2.64
C PRO A 52 -1.83 13.75 -3.71
N ALA A 53 -2.06 12.48 -4.04
CA ALA A 53 -3.29 12.05 -4.69
C ALA A 53 -4.40 11.97 -3.63
N ILE A 54 -5.57 12.52 -3.92
CA ILE A 54 -6.74 12.52 -3.03
C ILE A 54 -8.02 12.33 -3.85
N SER A 55 -9.09 11.84 -3.23
CA SER A 55 -10.41 11.84 -3.86
C SER A 55 -10.96 13.26 -3.99
N GLN A 56 -11.75 13.50 -5.03
CA GLN A 56 -12.36 14.80 -5.30
C GLN A 56 -13.20 15.28 -4.10
N GLY A 57 -12.98 16.53 -3.67
CA GLY A 57 -13.74 17.14 -2.57
C GLY A 57 -13.22 16.80 -1.18
N ILE A 58 -12.22 15.93 -1.06
CA ILE A 58 -11.56 15.62 0.22
C ILE A 58 -10.48 16.66 0.50
N SER A 59 -10.48 17.22 1.71
CA SER A 59 -9.40 18.09 2.16
C SER A 59 -8.22 17.28 2.70
N ILE A 60 -7.02 17.85 2.63
CA ILE A 60 -5.84 17.26 3.28
C ILE A 60 -6.11 17.07 4.79
N PRO A 61 -5.82 15.88 5.36
CA PRO A 61 -6.01 15.62 6.77
C PRO A 61 -5.24 16.59 7.67
N LYS A 62 -5.80 16.84 8.86
CA LYS A 62 -5.21 17.68 9.89
C LYS A 62 -5.09 16.89 11.19
N SER A 63 -4.04 17.17 11.96
CA SER A 63 -3.91 16.66 13.32
C SER A 63 -5.02 17.21 14.24
N PRO A 64 -5.17 16.69 15.46
CA PRO A 64 -6.13 17.22 16.43
C PRO A 64 -5.91 18.70 16.79
N ASN A 65 -4.67 19.18 16.63
CA ASN A 65 -4.29 20.58 16.86
C ASN A 65 -4.55 21.48 15.63
N GLY A 66 -5.01 20.90 14.52
CA GLY A 66 -5.33 21.62 13.29
C GLY A 66 -4.15 21.81 12.32
N SER A 67 -2.96 21.28 12.64
CA SER A 67 -1.81 21.32 11.73
C SER A 67 -2.05 20.42 10.53
N LEU A 68 -1.64 20.88 9.35
CA LEU A 68 -1.72 20.08 8.13
C LEU A 68 -0.81 18.84 8.25
N MET A 69 -1.35 17.65 8.00
CA MET A 69 -0.52 16.45 7.97
C MET A 69 0.38 16.43 6.73
N SER A 70 1.58 15.89 6.89
CA SER A 70 2.53 15.66 5.81
C SER A 70 2.10 14.43 5.01
N PHE A 71 2.04 14.58 3.68
CA PHE A 71 1.89 13.48 2.74
C PHE A 71 3.19 12.66 2.63
N TYR A 72 3.09 11.36 2.85
CA TYR A 72 4.22 10.43 2.77
C TYR A 72 4.30 9.72 1.43
N PHE A 73 3.23 9.03 1.02
CA PHE A 73 3.23 8.31 -0.24
C PHE A 73 1.82 7.99 -0.73
N THR A 74 1.75 7.72 -2.04
CA THR A 74 0.58 7.21 -2.74
C THR A 74 0.94 5.90 -3.42
N LEU A 75 0.04 4.91 -3.34
CA LEU A 75 0.11 3.67 -4.10
C LEU A 75 -1.16 3.50 -4.93
N GLN A 76 -1.02 3.46 -6.25
CA GLN A 76 -2.07 3.00 -7.15
C GLN A 76 -1.87 1.50 -7.42
N PHE A 77 -2.83 0.68 -6.99
CA PHE A 77 -2.68 -0.78 -7.01
C PHE A 77 -2.76 -1.36 -8.44
N PRO A 78 -1.83 -2.25 -8.83
CA PRO A 78 -1.80 -2.84 -10.17
C PRO A 78 -2.91 -3.88 -10.36
N GLU A 79 -3.15 -4.31 -11.61
CA GLU A 79 -4.20 -5.30 -11.97
C GLU A 79 -4.09 -6.62 -11.19
N ALA A 80 -2.86 -7.06 -10.92
CA ALA A 80 -2.61 -8.29 -10.17
C ALA A 80 -2.93 -8.19 -8.66
N HIS A 81 -3.24 -7.00 -8.14
CA HIS A 81 -3.46 -6.76 -6.72
C HIS A 81 -4.96 -6.82 -6.35
N SER A 82 -5.27 -7.27 -5.13
CA SER A 82 -6.66 -7.38 -4.63
C SER A 82 -7.40 -6.04 -4.62
N LEU A 83 -6.71 -4.92 -4.55
CA LEU A 83 -7.27 -3.56 -4.65
C LEU A 83 -7.07 -2.88 -6.01
N HIS A 84 -6.91 -3.63 -7.10
CA HIS A 84 -6.93 -3.04 -8.44
C HIS A 84 -8.11 -2.08 -8.64
N GLY A 85 -7.85 -0.91 -9.22
CA GLY A 85 -8.83 0.16 -9.40
C GLY A 85 -8.87 1.17 -8.26
N TYR A 86 -8.10 0.96 -7.19
CA TYR A 86 -8.01 1.87 -6.04
C TYR A 86 -6.62 2.49 -5.89
N THR A 87 -6.60 3.66 -5.27
CA THR A 87 -5.42 4.40 -4.85
C THR A 87 -5.48 4.61 -3.35
N LEU A 88 -4.36 4.36 -2.67
CA LEU A 88 -4.17 4.66 -1.26
C LEU A 88 -3.19 5.83 -1.11
N SER A 89 -3.52 6.79 -0.25
CA SER A 89 -2.61 7.87 0.16
C SER A 89 -2.43 7.89 1.66
N VAL A 90 -1.19 8.09 2.12
CA VAL A 90 -0.83 8.05 3.54
C VAL A 90 -0.29 9.41 3.98
N PHE A 91 -0.80 9.89 5.11
CA PHE A 91 -0.45 11.15 5.74
C PHE A 91 -0.09 10.93 7.21
N ALA A 92 0.82 11.72 7.75
CA ALA A 92 1.08 11.76 9.19
C ALA A 92 1.47 13.16 9.67
N ALA A 93 1.18 13.44 10.95
CA ALA A 93 1.59 14.66 11.61
C ALA A 93 3.12 14.68 11.76
N THR A 94 3.72 15.79 11.33
CA THR A 94 5.16 16.05 11.52
C THR A 94 5.41 17.29 12.33
N ASP A 95 4.44 18.22 12.36
CA ASP A 95 4.58 19.51 13.03
C ASP A 95 4.02 19.46 14.47
N ASP A 96 3.21 18.45 14.76
CA ASP A 96 2.73 18.13 16.10
C ASP A 96 3.39 16.84 16.58
N PHE A 97 3.84 16.85 17.83
CA PHE A 97 4.39 15.68 18.49
C PHE A 97 3.54 15.29 19.68
N ASN A 98 3.20 14.00 19.75
CA ASN A 98 2.63 13.38 20.93
C ASN A 98 3.27 11.98 21.05
N GLU A 99 3.94 11.73 22.17
CA GLU A 99 4.71 10.49 22.37
C GLU A 99 3.83 9.23 22.26
N ASP A 100 2.57 9.32 22.71
CA ASP A 100 1.59 8.24 22.69
C ASP A 100 1.12 7.87 21.27
N TYR A 101 1.37 8.75 20.29
CA TYR A 101 0.92 8.58 18.90
C TYR A 101 2.08 8.58 17.91
N THR A 102 3.29 8.23 18.37
CA THR A 102 4.45 8.05 17.49
C THR A 102 4.37 6.79 16.64
N ILE A 103 3.51 5.84 17.01
CA ILE A 103 3.08 4.67 16.24
C ILE A 103 1.54 4.61 16.24
N PRO A 104 0.90 3.86 15.33
CA PRO A 104 -0.54 3.63 15.38
C PRO A 104 -0.93 2.97 16.70
N GLU A 105 -2.10 3.34 17.24
CA GLU A 105 -2.65 2.64 18.39
C GLU A 105 -2.91 1.17 18.03
N MET A 106 -2.42 0.27 18.88
CA MET A 106 -2.57 -1.17 18.71
C MET A 106 -3.74 -1.69 19.56
N LEU A 107 -4.46 -2.68 19.06
CA LEU A 107 -5.52 -3.32 19.85
C LEU A 107 -4.96 -3.94 21.13
N LYS A 108 -5.69 -3.79 22.24
CA LYS A 108 -5.35 -4.36 23.55
C LYS A 108 -5.91 -5.78 23.73
N ILE A 109 -5.87 -6.58 22.66
CA ILE A 109 -6.31 -7.97 22.60
C ILE A 109 -5.30 -8.77 21.75
N PRO A 110 -5.31 -10.12 21.79
CA PRO A 110 -4.54 -10.91 20.83
C PRO A 110 -4.87 -10.51 19.40
N LEU A 111 -3.85 -10.13 18.61
CA LEU A 111 -4.03 -9.54 17.29
C LEU A 111 -4.41 -10.56 16.21
N LEU A 112 -3.85 -11.78 16.30
CA LEU A 112 -4.15 -12.84 15.36
C LEU A 112 -5.64 -13.19 15.41
N GLY A 113 -6.33 -12.97 14.28
CA GLY A 113 -7.77 -13.20 14.16
C GLY A 113 -8.63 -12.18 14.90
N ALA A 114 -8.07 -11.02 15.26
CA ALA A 114 -8.80 -9.98 15.98
C ALA A 114 -9.98 -9.44 15.16
N ILE A 115 -11.10 -9.21 15.86
CA ILE A 115 -12.23 -8.44 15.35
C ILE A 115 -12.00 -6.99 15.80
N ILE A 116 -11.72 -6.10 14.86
CA ILE A 116 -11.47 -4.69 15.15
C ILE A 116 -12.82 -4.03 15.55
N PRO A 117 -12.88 -3.36 16.71
CA PRO A 117 -14.09 -2.64 17.12
C PRO A 117 -14.49 -1.56 16.11
N ASP A 118 -15.79 -1.38 15.86
CA ASP A 118 -16.30 -0.54 14.77
C ASP A 118 -15.82 0.92 14.78
N ASN A 119 -15.53 1.50 15.96
CA ASN A 119 -15.05 2.89 16.08
C ASN A 119 -13.52 2.97 16.21
N PHE A 120 -12.81 1.84 16.24
CA PHE A 120 -11.38 1.85 16.54
C PHE A 120 -10.56 2.60 15.49
N LEU A 121 -10.84 2.40 14.20
CA LEU A 121 -10.08 3.08 13.14
C LEU A 121 -10.30 4.60 13.15
N SER A 122 -11.55 5.05 13.31
CA SER A 122 -11.84 6.49 13.44
C SER A 122 -11.20 7.13 14.67
N ASP A 123 -11.04 6.36 15.76
CA ASP A 123 -10.47 6.85 17.01
C ASP A 123 -8.93 6.79 17.05
N SER A 124 -8.32 5.86 16.31
CA SER A 124 -6.86 5.63 16.31
C SER A 124 -6.12 6.48 15.28
N GLN A 125 -6.75 6.81 14.14
CA GLN A 125 -6.16 7.61 13.06
C GLN A 125 -6.20 9.12 13.35
N LYS A 126 -5.67 9.54 14.51
CA LYS A 126 -5.65 10.95 14.95
C LYS A 126 -4.46 11.72 14.40
N TYR A 127 -3.27 11.14 14.50
CA TYR A 127 -2.00 11.76 14.09
C TYR A 127 -1.47 11.22 12.76
N PHE A 128 -2.25 10.35 12.13
CA PHE A 128 -2.05 9.89 10.76
C PHE A 128 -3.39 9.68 10.10
N ALA A 129 -3.40 9.60 8.78
CA ALA A 129 -4.60 9.31 8.02
C ALA A 129 -4.24 8.49 6.79
N THR A 130 -5.12 7.57 6.46
CA THR A 130 -5.09 6.81 5.22
C THR A 130 -6.34 7.14 4.40
N LEU A 131 -6.16 7.43 3.12
CA LEU A 131 -7.26 7.70 2.21
C LEU A 131 -7.24 6.65 1.11
N LEU A 132 -8.20 5.72 1.16
CA LEU A 132 -8.40 4.70 0.13
C LEU A 132 -9.61 5.10 -0.74
N PHE A 133 -9.39 5.29 -2.03
CA PHE A 133 -10.42 5.78 -2.95
C PHE A 133 -10.24 5.18 -4.35
N ARG A 134 -11.26 5.30 -5.19
CA ARG A 134 -11.22 4.78 -6.57
C ARG A 134 -10.32 5.64 -7.45
N ASN A 135 -9.61 5.00 -8.38
CA ASN A 135 -8.69 5.68 -9.30
C ASN A 135 -9.38 6.75 -10.15
N GLU A 136 -10.66 6.57 -10.45
CA GLU A 136 -11.48 7.51 -11.23
C GLU A 136 -11.80 8.81 -10.49
N GLU A 137 -11.75 8.81 -9.17
CA GLU A 137 -11.95 10.00 -8.33
C GLU A 137 -10.64 10.74 -8.03
N LYS A 138 -9.52 10.22 -8.53
CA LYS A 138 -8.19 10.71 -8.22
C LYS A 138 -8.00 12.14 -8.74
N THR A 139 -7.69 13.02 -7.81
CA THR A 139 -7.24 14.39 -8.06
C THR A 139 -5.93 14.64 -7.31
N TYR A 140 -5.21 15.70 -7.66
CA TYR A 140 -4.00 16.11 -6.94
C TYR A 140 -4.29 17.41 -6.19
N ALA A 141 -3.92 17.46 -4.91
CA ALA A 141 -4.10 18.68 -4.12
C ALA A 141 -3.09 19.75 -4.55
N SER A 142 -3.50 20.63 -5.47
CA SER A 142 -2.61 21.63 -6.08
C SER A 142 -2.05 22.63 -5.08
N ASP A 143 -2.81 22.96 -4.05
CA ASP A 143 -2.47 23.91 -2.99
C ASP A 143 -1.64 23.31 -1.85
N TYR A 144 -1.46 21.98 -1.82
CA TYR A 144 -0.67 21.32 -0.78
C TYR A 144 0.78 21.81 -0.77
N PRO A 145 1.32 22.34 0.35
CA PRO A 145 2.71 22.71 0.43
C PRO A 145 3.56 21.44 0.45
N THR A 146 4.25 21.12 -0.65
CA THR A 146 5.12 19.94 -0.75
C THR A 146 6.15 19.94 0.38
N ARG A 147 6.33 18.79 1.04
CA ARG A 147 7.27 18.63 2.17
C ARG A 147 8.34 17.58 1.92
N ILE A 148 7.92 16.38 1.53
CA ILE A 148 8.82 15.27 1.20
C ILE A 148 9.20 15.34 -0.29
N ALA A 149 10.48 15.12 -0.60
CA ALA A 149 10.99 15.06 -1.96
C ALA A 149 10.38 13.86 -2.72
N MET A 150 9.99 14.09 -3.97
CA MET A 150 9.29 13.06 -4.74
C MET A 150 10.23 11.90 -5.10
N THR A 151 9.82 10.67 -4.82
CA THR A 151 10.50 9.45 -5.29
C THR A 151 9.50 8.50 -5.95
N PRO A 152 9.62 8.22 -7.25
CA PRO A 152 8.76 7.28 -7.97
C PRO A 152 8.85 5.85 -7.43
N LEU A 153 7.73 5.13 -7.43
CA LEU A 153 7.62 3.73 -7.02
C LEU A 153 7.03 2.87 -8.15
N ALA A 154 7.46 1.61 -8.26
CA ALA A 154 6.80 0.62 -9.12
C ALA A 154 6.62 -0.73 -8.43
N PHE A 155 5.52 -1.39 -8.76
CA PHE A 155 5.29 -2.79 -8.43
C PHE A 155 6.05 -3.70 -9.40
N SER A 156 6.72 -4.74 -8.88
CA SER A 156 7.46 -5.70 -9.68
C SER A 156 7.49 -7.08 -9.02
N HIS A 157 7.56 -8.14 -9.82
CA HIS A 157 7.75 -9.51 -9.33
C HIS A 157 9.19 -9.78 -8.89
N SER A 158 10.11 -8.86 -9.14
CA SER A 158 11.52 -8.98 -8.75
C SER A 158 11.90 -7.95 -7.69
N LYS A 159 12.71 -8.39 -6.73
CA LYS A 159 13.28 -7.52 -5.70
C LYS A 159 14.28 -6.57 -6.37
N GLY A 160 14.03 -5.27 -6.31
CA GLY A 160 14.95 -4.24 -6.78
C GLY A 160 16.13 -4.01 -5.82
N SER A 161 17.02 -3.10 -6.20
CA SER A 161 18.15 -2.69 -5.35
C SER A 161 17.74 -1.79 -4.18
N ASP A 162 16.66 -1.00 -4.35
CA ASP A 162 16.07 -0.17 -3.30
C ASP A 162 14.57 -0.49 -3.20
N VAL A 163 14.21 -1.20 -2.13
CA VAL A 163 12.87 -1.72 -1.92
C VAL A 163 12.18 -0.85 -0.88
N PHE A 164 11.03 -0.29 -1.27
CA PHE A 164 10.17 0.45 -0.38
C PHE A 164 9.28 -0.48 0.45
N GLY A 165 8.76 -1.55 -0.15
CA GLY A 165 7.83 -2.44 0.50
C GLY A 165 7.52 -3.72 -0.26
N TRP A 166 6.48 -4.42 0.19
CA TRP A 166 6.04 -5.71 -0.31
C TRP A 166 4.51 -5.78 -0.33
N ALA A 167 3.93 -6.28 -1.42
CA ALA A 167 2.49 -6.38 -1.68
C ALA A 167 2.10 -7.76 -2.23
N GLY A 168 2.82 -8.82 -1.83
CA GLY A 168 2.46 -10.19 -2.19
C GLY A 168 1.27 -10.70 -1.36
N ASP A 169 0.88 -11.97 -1.58
CA ASP A 169 -0.34 -12.56 -0.99
C ASP A 169 -0.41 -12.51 0.55
N LYS A 170 0.74 -12.48 1.25
CA LYS A 170 0.82 -12.49 2.72
C LYS A 170 1.89 -11.53 3.23
N PRO A 171 1.73 -11.00 4.46
CA PRO A 171 2.80 -10.29 5.13
C PRO A 171 4.06 -11.14 5.25
N LYS A 172 5.22 -10.49 5.12
CA LYS A 172 6.51 -10.99 5.60
C LYS A 172 6.71 -10.42 7.00
N TRP A 173 6.11 -11.09 7.98
CA TRP A 173 6.18 -10.71 9.38
C TRP A 173 7.62 -10.67 9.88
N LEU A 174 7.94 -9.62 10.63
CA LEU A 174 9.20 -9.47 11.35
C LEU A 174 9.19 -10.34 12.61
N MET A 175 8.06 -10.31 13.32
CA MET A 175 7.84 -11.06 14.56
C MET A 175 6.79 -12.18 14.35
N GLY A 176 5.76 -12.21 15.20
CA GLY A 176 4.63 -13.13 15.09
C GLY A 176 3.58 -12.67 14.07
N ASP A 177 2.74 -13.62 13.64
CA ASP A 177 1.58 -13.32 12.80
C ASP A 177 0.51 -12.60 13.63
N GLU A 178 0.17 -11.39 13.20
CA GLU A 178 -0.80 -10.50 13.85
C GLU A 178 -1.98 -10.16 12.92
N THR A 179 -2.21 -11.00 11.89
CA THR A 179 -3.25 -10.77 10.88
C THR A 179 -4.62 -10.60 11.54
N PRO A 180 -5.31 -9.45 11.38
CA PRO A 180 -6.67 -9.24 11.88
C PRO A 180 -7.67 -10.08 11.06
N ALA A 181 -8.81 -10.41 11.66
CA ALA A 181 -9.87 -11.12 10.94
C ALA A 181 -10.78 -10.16 10.16
N GLN A 182 -11.38 -9.19 10.85
CA GLN A 182 -12.45 -8.36 10.27
C GLN A 182 -12.59 -7.00 10.94
N TYR A 183 -13.22 -6.07 10.22
CA TYR A 183 -13.66 -4.76 10.69
C TYR A 183 -15.08 -4.49 10.16
N LYS A 184 -16.00 -4.02 11.02
CA LYS A 184 -17.41 -3.78 10.65
C LYS A 184 -18.08 -4.97 9.94
N GLY A 185 -17.76 -6.19 10.39
CA GLY A 185 -18.30 -7.44 9.84
C GLY A 185 -17.74 -7.87 8.47
N MET A 186 -16.72 -7.17 7.96
CA MET A 186 -16.06 -7.51 6.70
C MET A 186 -14.64 -8.04 6.93
N ALA A 187 -14.28 -9.10 6.23
CA ALA A 187 -12.92 -9.64 6.24
C ALA A 187 -11.90 -8.59 5.79
N LEU A 188 -10.75 -8.57 6.45
CA LEU A 188 -9.63 -7.73 6.05
C LEU A 188 -8.60 -8.55 5.27
N ASP A 189 -8.19 -8.02 4.13
CA ASP A 189 -7.11 -8.54 3.33
C ASP A 189 -5.81 -7.80 3.67
N PHE A 190 -4.69 -8.53 3.61
CA PHE A 190 -3.39 -7.88 3.56
C PHE A 190 -3.27 -7.08 2.25
N LEU A 191 -2.91 -5.81 2.37
CA LEU A 191 -2.73 -4.92 1.22
C LEU A 191 -1.25 -4.86 0.84
N PHE A 192 -0.42 -4.42 1.76
CA PHE A 192 1.01 -4.32 1.56
C PHE A 192 1.69 -4.06 2.91
N GLN A 193 3.00 -4.17 2.92
CA GLN A 193 3.86 -3.69 3.99
C GLN A 193 4.85 -2.68 3.44
N VAL A 194 5.17 -1.68 4.25
CA VAL A 194 6.30 -0.77 4.05
C VAL A 194 7.42 -1.28 4.93
N HIS A 195 8.61 -1.40 4.35
CA HIS A 195 9.75 -1.87 5.09
C HIS A 195 10.12 -0.90 6.23
N GLY A 196 10.73 -1.42 7.29
CA GLY A 196 11.32 -0.59 8.33
C GLY A 196 12.46 0.28 7.80
N GLU A 197 12.95 1.20 8.63
CA GLU A 197 14.09 2.07 8.35
C GLU A 197 13.95 2.98 7.13
N GLN A 198 12.75 3.12 6.57
CA GLN A 198 12.51 4.07 5.48
C GLN A 198 12.73 5.50 5.99
N SER A 199 13.44 6.26 5.16
CA SER A 199 13.72 7.67 5.39
C SER A 199 13.06 8.47 4.28
N PHE A 200 12.44 9.59 4.65
CA PHE A 200 11.70 10.46 3.74
C PHE A 200 12.42 11.82 3.67
N PRO A 201 13.35 12.02 2.71
CA PRO A 201 14.06 13.29 2.57
C PRO A 201 13.07 14.44 2.36
N ILE A 202 13.29 15.56 3.04
CA ILE A 202 12.42 16.74 2.92
C ILE A 202 13.08 17.82 2.08
N ILE A 203 12.26 18.62 1.40
CA ILE A 203 12.74 19.79 0.65
C ILE A 203 13.21 20.88 1.60
N ASP A 204 14.05 21.81 1.12
CA ASP A 204 14.68 22.84 1.96
C ASP A 204 13.68 23.73 2.71
N THR A 205 12.52 24.01 2.10
CA THR A 205 11.47 24.85 2.69
C THR A 205 10.55 24.11 3.64
N ALA A 206 10.64 22.78 3.74
CA ALA A 206 9.80 22.00 4.62
C ALA A 206 10.19 22.19 6.10
N PRO A 207 9.20 22.30 7.01
CA PRO A 207 9.47 22.32 8.44
C PRO A 207 10.11 21.01 8.88
N ALA A 208 10.93 21.04 9.92
CA ALA A 208 11.48 19.81 10.50
C ALA A 208 10.40 19.05 11.28
N GLN A 209 10.47 17.71 11.27
CA GLN A 209 9.60 16.88 12.10
C GLN A 209 9.86 17.18 13.58
N GLN A 210 8.81 17.25 14.39
CA GLN A 210 8.93 17.34 15.84
C GLN A 210 9.25 15.97 16.43
N GLU A 211 10.15 15.94 17.41
CA GLU A 211 10.54 14.75 18.17
C GLU A 211 10.71 15.09 19.65
N MET A 212 10.72 14.07 20.50
CA MET A 212 10.97 14.25 21.94
C MET A 212 12.46 14.47 22.22
N ASP A 213 12.78 15.42 23.09
CA ASP A 213 14.10 15.54 23.69
C ASP A 213 14.27 14.69 24.95
N ILE A 214 15.48 14.68 25.51
CA ILE A 214 15.82 13.88 26.71
C ILE A 214 15.07 14.33 27.97
N PHE A 215 14.36 15.46 27.92
CA PHE A 215 13.58 16.03 29.01
C PHE A 215 12.07 15.91 28.78
N GLY A 216 11.64 15.15 27.75
CA GLY A 216 10.23 14.95 27.43
C GLY A 216 9.58 16.12 26.70
N LYS A 217 10.36 17.09 26.19
CA LYS A 217 9.83 18.25 25.46
C LYS A 217 9.90 18.02 23.96
N SER A 218 8.91 18.55 23.25
CA SER A 218 8.95 18.60 21.78
C SER A 218 10.05 19.54 21.30
N LYS A 219 10.84 19.08 20.34
CA LYS A 219 11.84 19.87 19.63
C LYS A 219 11.83 19.54 18.14
N PRO A 220 12.30 20.45 17.28
CA PRO A 220 12.57 20.12 15.89
C PRO A 220 13.71 19.09 15.76
N ARG A 221 13.51 18.07 14.94
CA ARG A 221 14.52 17.09 14.54
C ARG A 221 15.65 17.76 13.76
N ILE A 222 16.88 17.37 14.06
CA ILE A 222 18.08 17.92 13.40
C ILE A 222 18.26 17.35 11.99
N LYS A 223 18.00 16.05 11.79
CA LYS A 223 18.12 15.40 10.48
C LYS A 223 17.06 15.95 9.52
N ARG A 224 17.45 16.27 8.28
CA ARG A 224 16.57 16.78 7.22
C ARG A 224 15.80 15.65 6.52
N ASN A 225 15.07 14.89 7.32
CA ASN A 225 14.16 13.85 6.86
C ASN A 225 12.97 13.74 7.82
N TYR A 226 11.87 13.19 7.31
CA TYR A 226 10.81 12.67 8.15
C TYR A 226 10.99 11.16 8.34
N THR A 227 10.48 10.66 9.45
CA THR A 227 10.27 9.24 9.72
C THR A 227 8.77 8.97 9.83
N LEU A 228 8.36 7.73 9.55
CA LEU A 228 6.99 7.27 9.73
C LEU A 228 7.00 6.14 10.76
N PHE A 229 6.12 6.23 11.77
CA PHE A 229 5.93 5.22 12.81
C PHE A 229 7.22 4.68 13.44
N ASN A 230 8.09 5.60 13.87
CA ASN A 230 9.41 5.30 14.44
C ASN A 230 10.30 4.39 13.55
N GLN A 231 10.05 4.37 12.24
CA GLN A 231 10.75 3.54 11.27
C GLN A 231 10.54 2.03 11.45
N ASN A 232 9.46 1.62 12.12
CA ASN A 232 9.04 0.23 12.27
C ASN A 232 8.65 -0.38 10.90
N GLU A 233 8.62 -1.72 10.80
CA GLU A 233 7.90 -2.40 9.70
C GLU A 233 6.40 -2.09 9.85
N ILE A 234 5.74 -1.72 8.76
CA ILE A 234 4.36 -1.25 8.76
C ILE A 234 3.53 -2.16 7.86
N TYR A 235 2.45 -2.73 8.38
CA TYR A 235 1.56 -3.65 7.68
C TYR A 235 0.18 -3.05 7.54
N PHE A 236 -0.35 -3.03 6.32
CA PHE A 236 -1.64 -2.43 5.99
C PHE A 236 -2.66 -3.52 5.68
N PHE A 237 -3.80 -3.48 6.36
CA PHE A 237 -4.91 -4.39 6.18
C PHE A 237 -6.17 -3.60 5.86
N GLY A 238 -6.93 -4.02 4.86
CA GLY A 238 -8.10 -3.29 4.40
C GLY A 238 -9.03 -4.15 3.59
N SER A 239 -10.10 -3.55 3.08
CA SER A 239 -11.09 -4.21 2.23
C SER A 239 -11.59 -3.23 1.17
N ARG A 240 -12.12 -3.79 0.06
CA ARG A 240 -12.81 -2.97 -0.95
C ARG A 240 -14.07 -2.37 -0.34
N THR A 241 -14.35 -1.11 -0.64
CA THR A 241 -15.56 -0.41 -0.23
C THR A 241 -16.02 0.50 -1.36
N GLU A 242 -17.33 0.70 -1.47
CA GLU A 242 -17.90 1.60 -2.48
C GLU A 242 -17.70 3.08 -2.13
N ASP A 243 -17.54 3.39 -0.85
CA ASP A 243 -17.28 4.75 -0.34
C ASP A 243 -15.79 4.99 -0.05
N VAL A 244 -15.32 6.23 -0.17
CA VAL A 244 -14.02 6.67 0.37
C VAL A 244 -14.05 6.46 1.87
N ASP A 245 -13.17 5.59 2.40
CA ASP A 245 -13.28 5.17 3.79
C ASP A 245 -11.93 5.03 4.51
N ASP A 246 -11.97 5.12 5.83
CA ASP A 246 -10.88 5.01 6.80
C ASP A 246 -10.53 3.56 7.17
N ARG A 247 -10.96 2.58 6.35
CA ARG A 247 -10.92 1.13 6.64
C ARG A 247 -9.54 0.47 6.63
N VAL A 248 -8.46 1.24 6.57
CA VAL A 248 -7.12 0.65 6.56
C VAL A 248 -6.60 0.57 7.99
N TYR A 249 -6.59 -0.65 8.52
CA TYR A 249 -5.92 -0.94 9.77
C TYR A 249 -4.42 -1.08 9.55
N ILE A 250 -3.64 -0.47 10.44
CA ILE A 250 -2.18 -0.49 10.39
C ILE A 250 -1.65 -1.20 11.63
N ILE A 251 -0.76 -2.16 11.40
CA ILE A 251 0.07 -2.79 12.44
C ILE A 251 1.51 -2.33 12.24
N THR A 252 2.25 -2.13 13.33
CA THR A 252 3.68 -1.91 13.27
C THR A 252 4.45 -2.92 14.11
N GLN A 253 5.59 -3.41 13.60
CA GLN A 253 6.51 -4.28 14.34
C GLN A 253 7.92 -3.71 14.33
N CYS A 254 8.63 -3.86 15.45
CA CYS A 254 10.04 -3.52 15.59
C CYS A 254 10.79 -4.72 16.20
N ASP A 255 12.05 -4.87 15.82
CA ASP A 255 12.98 -5.83 16.43
C ASP A 255 13.43 -5.38 17.85
#